data_AF-A0AA39QJB6-F1
#
_entry.id   AF-A0AA39QJB6-F1
#
_cell.length_a   1.000
_cell.length_b   1.000
_cell.length_c   1.000
_cell.angle_alpha   90.00
_cell.angle_beta   90.00
_cell.angle_gamma   90.00
#
_symmetry.space_group_name_H-M   'P 1'
#
loop_
_entity.id
_entity.type
_entity.pdbx_description
1 polymer ?
#
loop_
_entity_poly.entity_id
_entity_poly.type
_entity_poly.pdbx_seq_one_letter_code
_entity_poly.pdbx_strand_id
1 'polypeptide(L)'
;MDLFLVPDNPLRTVLVSANGVAHYQITTTKVHGHRKMSRIQRPAESEADSVVAEIEWKNWDNPTIVRSSNLRGLSGSGVLATEFLHRRGPFSSSRYFLGDDHSEYRWKTVKGVGCVLTRVGTNEEVARYTYTSTSEGLYAGERKSRLRIQPGCTLDFDLVVITFVIMEKKRRDHAGDGTTLAAHDEDPQGDGGGDGGA
;
A
#
# COMPACT_ATOMS: atom_id res chain seq x y z
N MET A 1 -3.98 -7.77 -15.00
CA MET A 1 -5.04 -8.22 -14.08
C MET A 1 -5.65 -7.01 -13.40
N ASP A 2 -6.98 -6.93 -13.37
CA ASP A 2 -7.71 -5.83 -12.72
C ASP A 2 -8.30 -6.35 -11.40
N LEU A 3 -7.98 -5.68 -10.29
CA LEU A 3 -8.48 -5.97 -8.95
C LEU A 3 -9.27 -4.77 -8.41
N PHE A 4 -10.57 -4.95 -8.21
CA PHE A 4 -11.47 -3.95 -7.68
C PHE A 4 -11.54 -4.05 -6.16
N LEU A 5 -11.53 -2.90 -5.48
CA LEU A 5 -11.69 -2.85 -4.02
C LEU A 5 -13.17 -2.84 -3.67
N VAL A 6 -13.63 -3.86 -2.93
CA VAL A 6 -15.01 -3.97 -2.47
C VAL A 6 -15.06 -4.25 -0.96
N PRO A 7 -15.45 -3.27 -0.13
CA PRO A 7 -15.69 -1.86 -0.45
C PRO A 7 -14.39 -1.10 -0.75
N ASP A 8 -14.50 0.17 -1.16
CA ASP A 8 -13.37 1.07 -1.43
C ASP A 8 -12.66 1.56 -0.14
N ASN A 9 -12.03 0.62 0.57
CA ASN A 9 -11.28 0.90 1.79
C ASN A 9 -10.04 -0.01 1.84
N PRO A 10 -8.81 0.51 1.63
CA PRO A 10 -7.60 -0.30 1.55
C PRO A 10 -7.31 -1.12 2.82
N LEU A 11 -7.95 -0.80 3.95
CA LEU A 11 -7.78 -1.50 5.22
C LEU A 11 -8.88 -2.53 5.50
N ARG A 12 -9.99 -2.49 4.75
CA ARG A 12 -11.17 -3.34 4.94
C ARG A 12 -11.84 -3.56 3.59
N THR A 13 -11.25 -4.44 2.78
CA THR A 13 -11.70 -4.67 1.41
C THR A 13 -11.40 -6.09 0.96
N VAL A 14 -12.16 -6.54 -0.02
CA VAL A 14 -11.82 -7.71 -0.84
C VAL A 14 -11.37 -7.19 -2.20
N LEU A 15 -10.21 -7.67 -2.66
CA LEU A 15 -9.72 -7.43 -4.01
C LEU A 15 -10.33 -8.48 -4.94
N VAL A 16 -11.28 -8.05 -5.76
CA VAL A 16 -12.09 -8.92 -6.63
C VAL A 16 -11.77 -8.62 -8.08
N SER A 17 -11.61 -9.64 -8.91
CA SER A 17 -11.42 -9.48 -10.35
C SER A 17 -12.72 -9.13 -11.08
N ALA A 18 -12.62 -8.74 -12.36
CA ALA A 18 -13.79 -8.40 -13.19
C ALA A 18 -14.80 -9.55 -13.38
N ASN A 19 -14.38 -10.80 -13.21
CA ASN A 19 -15.24 -11.99 -13.27
C ASN A 19 -15.79 -12.41 -11.89
N GLY A 20 -15.59 -11.61 -10.84
CA GLY A 20 -16.14 -11.86 -9.51
C GLY A 20 -15.31 -12.80 -8.62
N VAL A 21 -14.08 -13.15 -9.02
CA VAL A 21 -13.19 -13.99 -8.21
C VAL A 21 -12.50 -13.13 -7.15
N ALA A 22 -12.63 -13.52 -5.88
CA ALA A 22 -11.90 -12.90 -4.78
C ALA A 22 -10.45 -13.40 -4.77
N HIS A 23 -9.49 -12.48 -4.87
CA HIS A 23 -8.06 -12.80 -4.88
C HIS A 23 -7.38 -12.49 -3.56
N TYR A 24 -7.79 -11.40 -2.90
CA TYR A 24 -7.26 -11.04 -1.60
C TYR A 24 -8.36 -10.52 -0.69
N GLN A 25 -8.23 -10.78 0.59
CA GLN A 25 -9.03 -10.17 1.63
C GLN A 25 -8.12 -9.39 2.57
N ILE A 26 -8.45 -8.11 2.76
CA ILE A 26 -7.74 -7.23 3.67
C ILE A 26 -8.68 -6.88 4.81
N THR A 27 -8.31 -7.25 6.02
CA THR A 27 -9.05 -6.93 7.24
C THR A 27 -8.19 -6.09 8.15
N THR A 28 -8.82 -5.24 8.98
CA THR A 28 -8.10 -4.46 9.99
C THR A 28 -8.82 -4.49 11.32
N THR A 29 -8.13 -5.01 12.32
CA THR A 29 -8.60 -5.13 13.70
C THR A 29 -7.87 -4.13 14.60
N LYS A 30 -8.51 -3.77 15.72
CA LYS A 30 -7.83 -3.07 16.81
C LYS A 30 -7.19 -4.13 17.71
N VAL A 31 -5.90 -4.02 17.91
CA VAL A 31 -5.14 -4.76 18.92
C VAL A 31 -5.01 -3.90 20.18
N HIS A 32 -4.53 -4.50 21.28
CA HIS A 32 -4.36 -3.80 22.56
C HIS A 32 -3.61 -2.46 22.40
N GLY A 33 -4.00 -1.43 23.17
CA GLY A 33 -3.31 -0.14 23.19
C GLY A 33 -3.51 0.74 21.95
N HIS A 34 -4.73 0.80 21.39
CA HIS A 34 -5.08 1.58 20.19
C HIS A 34 -4.36 1.17 18.90
N ARG A 35 -3.56 0.11 18.94
CA ARG A 35 -2.80 -0.36 17.79
C ARG A 35 -3.76 -0.95 16.76
N LYS A 36 -3.52 -0.70 15.48
CA LYS A 36 -4.28 -1.30 14.38
C LYS A 36 -3.40 -2.30 13.66
N MET A 37 -3.95 -3.46 13.33
CA MET A 37 -3.27 -4.48 12.56
C MET A 37 -4.12 -4.82 11.34
N SER A 38 -3.54 -4.65 10.15
CA SER A 38 -4.12 -5.19 8.93
C SER A 38 -3.58 -6.58 8.66
N ARG A 39 -4.45 -7.51 8.29
CA ARG A 39 -4.09 -8.84 7.77
C ARG A 39 -4.48 -8.91 6.31
N ILE A 40 -3.54 -9.28 5.46
CA ILE A 40 -3.73 -9.52 4.03
C ILE A 40 -3.72 -11.03 3.83
N GLN A 41 -4.81 -11.55 3.28
CA GLN A 41 -4.98 -12.97 3.02
C GLN A 41 -5.32 -13.23 1.56
N ARG A 42 -4.93 -14.39 1.06
CA ARG A 42 -5.34 -14.93 -0.24
C ARG A 42 -6.01 -16.30 -0.07
N PRO A 43 -6.86 -16.75 -1.01
CA PRO A 43 -7.40 -18.11 -0.97
C PRO A 43 -6.28 -19.16 -0.90
N ALA A 44 -6.36 -20.07 0.06
CA ALA A 44 -5.43 -21.17 0.26
C ALA A 44 -6.13 -22.35 0.96
N GLU A 45 -5.51 -23.53 0.95
CA GLU A 45 -6.05 -24.73 1.60
C GLU A 45 -5.98 -24.67 3.13
N SER A 46 -4.99 -23.94 3.67
CA SER A 46 -4.80 -23.77 5.11
C SER A 46 -4.80 -22.29 5.50
N GLU A 47 -5.12 -22.00 6.77
CA GLU A 47 -5.05 -20.63 7.26
C GLU A 47 -3.61 -20.08 7.22
N ALA A 48 -2.61 -20.90 7.56
CA ALA A 48 -1.21 -20.48 7.57
C ALA A 48 -0.75 -20.05 6.17
N ASP A 49 -1.13 -20.81 5.14
CA ASP A 49 -0.77 -20.51 3.74
C ASP A 49 -1.60 -19.37 3.15
N SER A 50 -2.73 -19.03 3.79
CA SER A 50 -3.56 -17.90 3.39
C SER A 50 -2.93 -16.56 3.73
N VAL A 51 -2.07 -16.49 4.76
CA VAL A 51 -1.51 -15.22 5.25
C VAL A 51 -0.39 -14.74 4.34
N VAL A 52 -0.67 -13.65 3.63
CA VAL A 52 0.32 -12.97 2.79
C VAL A 52 1.16 -12.01 3.62
N ALA A 53 0.50 -11.19 4.45
CA ALA A 53 1.18 -10.24 5.31
C ALA A 53 0.33 -9.76 6.49
N GLU A 54 1.02 -9.30 7.51
CA GLU A 54 0.46 -8.50 8.61
C GLU A 54 1.14 -7.14 8.64
N ILE A 55 0.35 -6.08 8.68
CA ILE A 55 0.83 -4.70 8.78
C ILE A 55 0.34 -4.13 10.09
N GLU A 56 1.25 -3.96 11.02
CA GLU A 56 1.01 -3.36 12.30
C GLU A 56 1.28 -1.85 12.20
N TRP A 57 0.21 -1.05 12.21
CA TRP A 57 0.27 0.37 11.90
C TRP A 57 0.86 1.22 13.03
N LYS A 58 1.47 2.35 12.65
CA LYS A 58 2.05 3.30 13.60
C LYS A 58 1.02 3.79 14.61
N ASN A 59 1.46 3.98 15.84
CA ASN A 59 0.81 4.81 16.86
C ASN A 59 1.84 5.80 17.41
N TRP A 60 1.52 6.52 18.48
CA TRP A 60 2.43 7.51 19.06
C TRP A 60 3.78 6.93 19.46
N ASP A 61 3.81 5.69 19.95
CA ASP A 61 5.00 5.09 20.54
C ASP A 61 5.72 4.11 19.60
N ASN A 62 5.08 3.68 18.51
CA ASN A 62 5.57 2.60 17.66
C ASN A 62 5.49 2.93 16.16
N PRO A 63 6.54 2.63 15.39
CA PRO A 63 6.50 2.75 13.94
C PRO A 63 5.61 1.66 13.30
N THR A 64 5.36 1.79 11.99
CA THR A 64 4.67 0.75 11.22
C THR A 64 5.60 -0.41 10.93
N ILE A 65 5.17 -1.63 11.26
CA ILE A 65 5.91 -2.89 11.08
C ILE A 65 5.17 -3.76 10.07
N VAL A 66 5.89 -4.36 9.13
CA VAL A 66 5.37 -5.29 8.12
C VAL A 66 5.95 -6.67 8.37
N ARG A 67 5.10 -7.70 8.42
CA ARG A 67 5.49 -9.11 8.53
C ARG A 67 4.96 -9.85 7.32
N SER A 68 5.83 -10.57 6.62
CA SER A 68 5.46 -11.43 5.49
C SER A 68 6.56 -12.45 5.24
N SER A 69 6.17 -13.65 4.80
CA SER A 69 7.10 -14.70 4.36
C SER A 69 7.93 -14.28 3.14
N ASN A 70 7.40 -13.36 2.32
CA ASN A 70 8.09 -12.84 1.13
C ASN A 70 9.16 -11.79 1.48
N LEU A 71 9.28 -11.39 2.75
CA LEU A 71 10.29 -10.45 3.24
C LEU A 71 11.45 -11.16 3.97
N ARG A 72 11.63 -12.47 3.76
CA ARG A 72 12.67 -13.30 4.40
C ARG A 72 14.06 -12.68 4.19
N GLY A 73 14.68 -12.23 5.28
CA GLY A 73 15.99 -11.58 5.32
C GLY A 73 16.15 -10.62 6.52
N LEU A 74 15.03 -10.17 7.09
CA LEU A 74 14.98 -9.36 8.30
C LEU A 74 14.09 -10.13 9.30
N SER A 75 14.64 -10.39 10.49
CA SER A 75 14.16 -11.22 11.60
C SER A 75 12.64 -11.48 11.67
N GLY A 76 12.24 -12.64 12.21
CA GLY A 76 10.83 -13.03 12.43
C GLY A 76 9.96 -12.06 13.25
N SER A 77 10.52 -10.95 13.72
CA SER A 77 9.85 -9.78 14.30
C SER A 77 9.15 -8.86 13.29
N GLY A 78 9.47 -8.94 11.99
CA GLY A 78 9.01 -8.01 10.95
C GLY A 78 9.98 -6.87 10.64
N VAL A 79 9.65 -6.08 9.63
CA VAL A 79 10.49 -4.99 9.09
C VAL A 79 9.80 -3.63 9.26
N LEU A 80 10.58 -2.57 9.44
CA LEU A 80 10.01 -1.23 9.44
C LEU A 80 9.49 -0.90 8.04
N ALA A 81 8.26 -0.38 7.96
CA ALA A 81 7.69 0.03 6.68
C ALA A 81 8.53 1.11 5.99
N THR A 82 9.27 1.94 6.74
CA THR A 82 10.18 2.95 6.21
C THR A 82 11.49 2.39 5.67
N GLU A 83 11.89 1.19 6.10
CA GLU A 83 13.05 0.49 5.55
C GLU A 83 12.64 -0.32 4.32
N PHE A 84 11.50 -1.03 4.42
CA PHE A 84 10.94 -1.79 3.31
C PHE A 84 10.54 -0.88 2.14
N LEU A 85 9.77 0.17 2.42
CA LEU A 85 9.39 1.22 1.47
C LEU A 85 10.17 2.49 1.83
N HIS A 86 11.40 2.58 1.32
CA HIS A 86 12.31 3.66 1.64
C HIS A 86 12.07 4.91 0.77
N ARG A 87 12.51 6.06 1.27
CA ARG A 87 12.54 7.35 0.55
C ARG A 87 13.97 7.69 0.18
N ARG A 88 14.19 8.30 -0.99
CA ARG A 88 15.51 8.81 -1.41
C ARG A 88 15.76 10.26 -1.04
N GLY A 89 14.71 10.99 -0.64
CA GLY A 89 14.81 12.37 -0.21
C GLY A 89 13.78 12.68 0.87
N PRO A 90 14.05 13.65 1.77
CA PRO A 90 13.24 13.92 2.95
C PRO A 90 11.78 14.25 2.60
N PHE A 91 11.56 15.05 1.56
CA PHE A 91 10.24 15.51 1.10
C PHE A 91 9.65 14.65 -0.04
N SER A 92 10.30 13.55 -0.40
CA SER A 92 9.80 12.73 -1.51
C SER A 92 8.53 11.97 -1.08
N SER A 93 7.47 12.13 -1.87
CA SER A 93 6.27 11.29 -1.79
C SER A 93 6.47 9.92 -2.44
N SER A 94 7.58 9.74 -3.17
CA SER A 94 7.91 8.45 -3.79
C SER A 94 8.41 7.46 -2.74
N ARG A 95 8.12 6.18 -2.94
CA ARG A 95 8.64 5.09 -2.12
C ARG A 95 9.24 4.00 -3.00
N TYR A 96 10.37 3.49 -2.57
CA TYR A 96 11.17 2.53 -3.32
C TYR A 96 11.31 1.24 -2.51
N PHE A 97 11.36 0.11 -3.20
CA PHE A 97 11.59 -1.20 -2.58
C PHE A 97 12.24 -2.14 -3.60
N LEU A 98 12.87 -3.19 -3.08
CA LEU A 98 13.43 -4.28 -3.88
C LEU A 98 12.37 -5.38 -4.02
N GLY A 99 12.09 -5.81 -5.26
CA GLY A 99 11.21 -6.94 -5.55
C GLY A 99 11.88 -8.30 -5.32
N ASP A 100 11.09 -9.36 -5.43
CA ASP A 100 11.55 -10.76 -5.40
C ASP A 100 12.44 -11.11 -6.60
N ASP A 101 12.32 -10.37 -7.70
CA ASP A 101 13.14 -10.47 -8.91
C ASP A 101 14.46 -9.68 -8.84
N HIS A 102 14.86 -9.24 -7.64
CA HIS A 102 16.01 -8.37 -7.38
C HIS A 102 16.01 -7.04 -8.15
N SER A 103 14.87 -6.62 -8.69
CA SER A 103 14.72 -5.33 -9.34
C SER A 103 14.14 -4.30 -8.39
N GLU A 104 14.55 -3.05 -8.57
CA GLU A 104 14.02 -1.96 -7.76
C GLU A 104 12.75 -1.40 -8.40
N TYR A 105 11.76 -1.15 -7.55
CA TYR A 105 10.47 -0.60 -7.91
C TYR A 105 10.19 0.69 -7.17
N ARG A 106 9.36 1.55 -7.77
CA ARG A 106 8.98 2.84 -7.21
C ARG A 106 7.48 3.06 -7.28
N TRP A 107 6.87 3.29 -6.12
CA TRP A 107 5.56 3.89 -6.02
C TRP A 107 5.63 5.42 -6.07
N LYS A 108 4.72 6.03 -6.83
CA LYS A 108 4.47 7.47 -6.88
C LYS A 108 2.98 7.75 -6.73
N THR A 109 2.64 8.72 -5.88
CA THR A 109 1.31 9.31 -5.87
C THR A 109 1.24 10.39 -6.95
N VAL A 110 0.28 10.28 -7.86
CA VAL A 110 0.05 11.22 -8.95
C VAL A 110 -1.32 11.86 -8.74
N LYS A 111 -1.33 13.20 -8.59
CA LYS A 111 -2.55 13.98 -8.37
C LYS A 111 -3.56 13.69 -9.50
N GLY A 112 -4.80 13.40 -9.12
CA GLY A 112 -5.89 13.08 -10.07
C GLY A 112 -5.85 11.67 -10.67
N VAL A 113 -4.77 10.91 -10.48
CA VAL A 113 -4.64 9.54 -11.02
C VAL A 113 -4.72 8.48 -9.91
N GLY A 114 -4.00 8.68 -8.81
CA GLY A 114 -3.87 7.72 -7.71
C GLY A 114 -2.42 7.32 -7.44
N CYS A 115 -2.15 6.02 -7.29
CA CYS A 115 -0.80 5.50 -7.08
C CYS A 115 -0.32 4.73 -8.31
N VAL A 116 0.92 4.97 -8.75
CA VAL A 116 1.55 4.28 -9.88
C VAL A 116 2.83 3.60 -9.42
N LEU A 117 2.98 2.33 -9.74
CA LEU A 117 4.17 1.51 -9.51
C LEU A 117 4.94 1.38 -10.82
N THR A 118 6.22 1.74 -10.81
CA THR A 118 7.12 1.62 -11.96
C THR A 118 8.38 0.84 -11.60
N ARG A 119 8.91 0.04 -12.54
CA ARG A 119 10.26 -0.54 -12.42
C ARG A 119 11.30 0.57 -12.63
N VAL A 120 12.28 0.70 -11.74
CA VAL A 120 13.21 1.84 -11.76
C VAL A 120 14.13 1.83 -12.98
N GLY A 121 14.67 0.67 -13.34
CA GLY A 121 15.62 0.54 -14.46
C GLY A 121 15.02 0.85 -15.83
N THR A 122 13.74 0.53 -16.05
CA THR A 122 13.07 0.69 -17.36
C THR A 122 12.01 1.80 -17.38
N ASN A 123 11.60 2.31 -16.22
CA ASN A 123 10.43 3.19 -16.04
C ASN A 123 9.09 2.61 -16.52
N GLU A 124 9.03 1.31 -16.79
CA GLU A 124 7.79 0.64 -17.20
C GLU A 124 6.79 0.63 -16.04
N GLU A 125 5.51 0.88 -16.36
CA GLU A 125 4.44 0.74 -15.39
C GLU A 125 4.15 -0.73 -15.11
N VAL A 126 4.13 -1.07 -13.83
CA VAL A 126 3.91 -2.43 -13.33
C VAL A 126 2.51 -2.54 -12.76
N ALA A 127 2.08 -1.53 -11.99
CA ALA A 127 0.75 -1.47 -11.44
C ALA A 127 0.26 -0.02 -11.28
N ARG A 128 -1.06 0.15 -11.24
CA ARG A 128 -1.71 1.45 -11.03
C ARG A 128 -2.99 1.29 -10.24
N TYR A 129 -3.11 2.04 -9.16
CA TYR A 129 -4.36 2.27 -8.47
C TYR A 129 -5.04 3.54 -8.98
N THR A 130 -6.30 3.44 -9.40
CA THR A 130 -7.09 4.57 -9.90
C THR A 130 -8.60 4.33 -9.76
N TYR A 131 -9.40 5.38 -9.92
CA TYR A 131 -10.85 5.26 -10.11
C TYR A 131 -11.15 5.28 -11.61
N THR A 132 -11.89 4.29 -12.09
CA THR A 132 -12.20 4.17 -13.52
C THR A 132 -13.62 3.66 -13.72
N SER A 133 -14.23 4.08 -14.82
CA SER A 133 -15.50 3.51 -15.26
C SER A 133 -15.20 2.19 -15.97
N THR A 134 -15.86 1.13 -15.54
CA THR A 134 -15.76 -0.19 -16.16
C THR A 134 -16.82 -0.32 -17.25
N SER A 135 -16.41 -0.66 -18.48
CA SER A 135 -17.34 -0.91 -19.58
C SER A 135 -17.90 -2.34 -19.59
N GLU A 136 -17.21 -3.28 -18.96
CA GLU A 136 -17.48 -4.72 -19.02
C GLU A 136 -17.23 -5.40 -17.66
N GLY A 137 -17.74 -6.63 -17.51
CA GLY A 137 -17.58 -7.45 -16.32
C GLY A 137 -18.58 -7.13 -15.19
N LEU A 138 -18.31 -7.65 -14.00
CA LEU A 138 -19.18 -7.58 -12.82
C LEU A 138 -19.59 -6.14 -12.45
N TYR A 139 -18.77 -5.15 -12.80
CA TYR A 139 -18.98 -3.74 -12.45
C TYR A 139 -19.28 -2.87 -13.68
N ALA A 140 -19.73 -3.44 -14.80
CA ALA A 140 -20.04 -2.69 -16.02
C ALA A 140 -20.99 -1.50 -15.74
N GLY A 141 -20.64 -0.32 -16.25
CA GLY A 141 -21.35 0.94 -16.03
C GLY A 141 -21.01 1.67 -14.73
N GLU A 142 -20.29 1.04 -13.80
CA GLU A 142 -19.93 1.64 -12.52
C GLU A 142 -18.54 2.29 -12.52
N ARG A 143 -18.37 3.34 -11.73
CA ARG A 143 -17.05 3.91 -11.42
C ARG A 143 -16.52 3.27 -10.15
N LYS A 144 -15.48 2.43 -10.27
CA LYS A 144 -14.88 1.69 -9.14
C LYS A 144 -13.43 2.07 -8.91
N SER A 145 -12.97 1.93 -7.67
CA SER A 145 -11.55 1.92 -7.37
C SER A 145 -10.94 0.59 -7.78
N ARG A 146 -9.81 0.66 -8.47
CA ARG A 146 -9.18 -0.48 -9.14
C ARG A 146 -7.67 -0.40 -9.02
N LEU A 147 -7.06 -1.48 -8.55
CA LEU A 147 -5.64 -1.78 -8.71
C LEU A 147 -5.47 -2.62 -9.98
N ARG A 148 -4.90 -2.02 -11.03
CA ARG A 148 -4.53 -2.72 -12.26
C ARG A 148 -3.07 -3.13 -12.20
N ILE A 149 -2.79 -4.40 -12.35
CA ILE A 149 -1.45 -4.97 -12.54
C ILE A 149 -1.26 -5.22 -14.05
N GLN A 150 -0.19 -4.70 -14.64
CA GLN A 150 0.02 -4.80 -16.09
C GLN A 150 0.37 -6.23 -16.52
N PRO A 151 0.02 -6.65 -17.75
CA PRO A 151 0.48 -7.91 -18.31
C PRO A 151 2.01 -7.97 -18.33
N GLY A 152 2.59 -9.14 -18.07
CA GLY A 152 4.06 -9.31 -18.03
C GLY A 152 4.73 -8.80 -16.74
N CYS A 153 3.95 -8.42 -15.72
CA CYS A 153 4.48 -8.15 -14.39
C CYS A 153 5.24 -9.38 -13.87
N THR A 154 6.54 -9.20 -13.62
CA THR A 154 7.43 -10.23 -13.07
C THR A 154 7.55 -10.15 -11.56
N LEU A 155 7.16 -9.02 -10.96
CA LEU A 155 7.06 -8.83 -9.52
C LEU A 155 5.94 -9.68 -8.93
N ASP A 156 6.19 -10.31 -7.79
CA ASP A 156 5.19 -11.05 -7.02
C ASP A 156 3.96 -10.17 -6.71
N PHE A 157 2.76 -10.69 -7.01
CA PHE A 157 1.52 -9.97 -6.80
C PHE A 157 1.24 -9.72 -5.32
N ASP A 158 1.70 -10.60 -4.43
CA ASP A 158 1.66 -10.39 -2.98
C ASP A 158 2.43 -9.11 -2.62
N LEU A 159 3.63 -8.92 -3.17
CA LEU A 159 4.44 -7.70 -2.94
C LEU A 159 3.75 -6.45 -3.50
N VAL A 160 3.12 -6.56 -4.67
CA VAL A 160 2.31 -5.47 -5.24
C VAL A 160 1.18 -5.09 -4.28
N VAL A 161 0.44 -6.06 -3.74
CA VAL A 161 -0.70 -5.83 -2.84
C VAL A 161 -0.25 -5.26 -1.49
N ILE A 162 0.79 -5.84 -0.87
CA ILE A 162 1.34 -5.36 0.40
C ILE A 162 1.76 -3.89 0.27
N THR A 163 2.56 -3.57 -0.75
CA THR A 163 3.08 -2.21 -0.93
C THR A 163 1.99 -1.23 -1.33
N PHE A 164 1.00 -1.66 -2.13
CA PHE A 164 -0.18 -0.88 -2.45
C PHE A 164 -0.96 -0.47 -1.20
N VAL A 165 -1.27 -1.41 -0.30
CA VAL A 165 -2.04 -1.12 0.94
C VAL A 165 -1.35 -0.06 1.78
N ILE A 166 -0.02 -0.16 1.94
CA ILE A 166 0.78 0.83 2.68
C ILE A 166 0.71 2.20 2.00
N MET A 167 0.92 2.23 0.69
CA MET A 167 0.92 3.49 -0.08
C MET A 167 -0.45 4.18 -0.10
N GLU A 168 -1.53 3.42 -0.29
CA GLU A 168 -2.87 3.97 -0.40
C GLU A 168 -3.40 4.44 0.96
N LYS A 169 -3.14 3.72 2.05
CA LYS A 169 -3.44 4.21 3.40
C LYS A 169 -2.70 5.53 3.65
N LYS A 170 -1.40 5.56 3.39
CA LYS A 170 -0.58 6.76 3.57
C LYS A 170 -1.11 7.94 2.74
N ARG A 171 -1.53 7.70 1.50
CA ARG A 171 -2.12 8.72 0.64
C ARG A 171 -3.42 9.28 1.24
N ARG A 172 -4.32 8.41 1.72
CA ARG A 172 -5.60 8.83 2.33
C ARG A 172 -5.40 9.56 3.66
N ASP A 173 -4.44 9.15 4.47
CA ASP A 173 -4.09 9.86 5.71
C ASP A 173 -3.61 11.28 5.41
N HIS A 174 -2.74 11.48 4.41
CA HIS A 174 -2.28 12.82 4.01
C HIS A 174 -3.37 13.68 3.37
N ALA A 175 -4.37 13.07 2.72
CA ALA A 175 -5.49 13.79 2.10
C ALA A 175 -6.59 14.21 3.11
N GLY A 176 -6.54 13.70 4.35
CA GLY A 176 -7.63 13.87 5.30
C GLY A 176 -8.87 13.04 4.98
N ASP A 177 -8.78 12.07 4.06
CA ASP A 177 -9.87 11.23 3.55
C ASP A 177 -10.36 10.17 4.57
N GLY A 178 -10.11 10.37 5.87
CA GLY A 178 -10.84 9.68 6.94
C GLY A 178 -10.42 8.24 7.26
N THR A 179 -9.25 7.76 6.86
CA THR A 179 -8.72 6.48 7.41
C THR A 179 -8.28 6.58 8.88
N THR A 180 -8.12 7.81 9.40
CA THR A 180 -8.14 8.18 10.83
C THR A 180 -8.47 9.66 11.02
N LEU A 181 -9.37 9.97 11.97
CA LEU A 181 -9.51 11.27 12.62
C LEU A 181 -8.21 11.61 13.39
N ALA A 182 -7.66 12.79 13.09
CA ALA A 182 -6.71 13.63 13.85
C ALA A 182 -5.49 12.97 14.54
N ALA A 183 -4.29 13.36 14.11
CA ALA A 183 -3.36 14.15 14.93
C ALA A 183 -2.27 14.75 14.02
N HIS A 184 -1.93 16.01 14.30
CA HIS A 184 -0.82 16.80 13.76
C HIS A 184 0.38 15.94 13.33
N ASP A 185 0.66 15.91 12.02
CA ASP A 185 1.84 15.22 11.42
C ASP A 185 3.02 16.23 11.36
N GLU A 186 3.19 17.02 12.42
CA GLU A 186 4.46 17.71 12.69
C GLU A 186 5.26 16.82 13.65
N ASP A 187 6.28 16.15 13.12
CA ASP A 187 7.37 15.70 13.98
C ASP A 187 7.96 16.95 14.67
N PRO A 188 7.99 17.02 16.01
CA PRO A 188 8.45 18.21 16.70
C PRO A 188 9.98 18.35 16.67
N GLN A 189 10.39 19.58 16.35
CA GLN A 189 11.59 20.34 16.75
C GLN A 189 12.94 20.00 16.09
N GLY A 190 13.70 21.00 15.62
CA GLY A 190 13.62 22.46 15.71
C GLY A 190 14.74 23.08 14.85
N ASP A 191 15.16 24.33 14.95
CA ASP A 191 14.57 25.65 15.19
C ASP A 191 15.66 26.64 14.68
N GLY A 192 15.27 27.83 14.23
CA GLY A 192 16.11 28.87 13.63
C GLY A 192 15.74 29.09 12.16
N GLY A 193 14.85 30.02 11.80
CA GLY A 193 14.97 31.46 12.07
C GLY A 193 15.94 32.04 11.04
N GLY A 194 15.63 32.99 10.18
CA GLY A 194 14.58 33.98 10.12
C GLY A 194 15.19 35.15 9.33
N ASP A 195 14.41 35.66 8.37
CA ASP A 195 14.46 37.01 7.78
C ASP A 195 15.67 37.60 7.05
N GLY A 196 15.29 38.37 6.02
CA GLY A 196 16.07 39.37 5.28
C GLY A 196 16.13 39.03 3.79
N GLY A 197 15.30 39.54 2.87
CA GLY A 197 14.61 40.84 2.83
C GLY A 197 15.29 41.73 1.79
N ALA A 198 14.59 41.95 0.66
CA ALA A 198 14.87 42.86 -0.47
C ALA A 198 16.13 42.59 -1.34
#